data_AF-A0A946MPM8-F1
#
_entry.id   AF-A0A946MPM8-F1
#
_cell.length_a   1.000
_cell.length_b   1.000
_cell.length_c   1.000
_cell.angle_alpha   90.00
_cell.angle_beta   90.00
_cell.angle_gamma   90.00
#
_symmetry.space_group_name_H-M   'P 1'
#
loop_
_entity.id
_entity.type
_entity.pdbx_description
1 polymer ?
#
loop_
_entity_poly.entity_id
_entity_poly.type
_entity_poly.pdbx_seq_one_letter_code
_entity_poly.pdbx_strand_id
1 'polypeptide(L)'
;GLPDLEALLGGSWDQKEAGALGEFDLKHMLEAFIEPSEATTEATAGWGGDSFAYLRDDNGDKVLVVHSVWDSVIDAQEFFDIYADNRADDTWLWAVDGLYKKGWRAGDMITYLEISGDDVLLIVAPDASVADTVADAILP
;
A
#
# COMPACT_ATOMS: atom_id res chain seq x y z
N GLY A 1 8.75 -5.90 6.94
CA GLY A 1 9.39 -6.86 6.02
C GLY A 1 8.39 -7.94 5.68
N LEU A 2 8.20 -8.25 4.40
CA LEU A 2 7.05 -9.03 3.94
C LEU A 2 7.17 -10.54 4.25
N PRO A 3 6.06 -11.20 4.63
CA PRO A 3 6.00 -12.66 4.77
C PRO A 3 6.03 -13.35 3.40
N ASP A 4 6.06 -14.69 3.41
CA ASP A 4 5.91 -15.50 2.19
C ASP A 4 4.47 -15.40 1.66
N LEU A 5 4.25 -14.44 0.75
CA LEU A 5 2.93 -14.14 0.20
C LEU A 5 2.41 -15.21 -0.75
N GLU A 6 3.29 -15.96 -1.43
CA GLU A 6 2.89 -17.10 -2.27
C GLU A 6 2.28 -18.20 -1.41
N ALA A 7 2.97 -18.56 -0.32
CA ALA A 7 2.47 -19.57 0.61
C ALA A 7 1.20 -19.11 1.33
N LEU A 8 1.12 -17.82 1.68
CA LEU A 8 -0.03 -17.22 2.36
C LEU A 8 -1.30 -17.23 1.51
N LEU A 9 -1.20 -16.75 0.26
CA LEU A 9 -2.34 -16.67 -0.66
C LEU A 9 -2.67 -18.03 -1.29
N GLY A 10 -1.67 -18.91 -1.40
CA GLY A 10 -1.80 -20.27 -1.91
C GLY A 10 -2.20 -20.35 -3.38
N GLY A 11 -2.72 -21.50 -3.79
CA GLY A 11 -3.24 -21.68 -5.15
C GLY A 11 -2.18 -21.52 -6.24
N SER A 12 -2.45 -20.63 -7.20
CA SER A 12 -1.59 -20.34 -8.37
C SER A 12 -0.85 -19.00 -8.25
N TRP A 13 -0.83 -18.37 -7.08
CA TRP A 13 -0.11 -17.11 -6.89
C TRP A 13 1.40 -17.33 -6.98
N ASP A 14 2.05 -16.54 -7.83
CA ASP A 14 3.50 -16.58 -8.08
C ASP A 14 4.06 -15.16 -8.03
N GLN A 15 5.08 -14.97 -7.19
CA GLN A 15 5.81 -13.72 -7.00
C GLN A 15 6.69 -13.47 -8.22
N LYS A 16 6.34 -12.41 -8.95
CA LYS A 16 7.07 -11.99 -10.14
C LYS A 16 8.20 -11.04 -9.80
N GLU A 17 8.03 -10.24 -8.75
CA GLU A 17 9.01 -9.25 -8.33
C GLU A 17 8.90 -8.97 -6.83
N ALA A 18 10.03 -8.67 -6.19
CA ALA A 18 10.10 -8.21 -4.81
C ALA A 18 11.40 -7.45 -4.57
N GLY A 19 11.40 -6.57 -3.58
CA GLY A 19 12.58 -5.81 -3.22
C GLY A 19 12.26 -4.65 -2.28
N ALA A 20 13.06 -3.60 -2.38
CA ALA A 20 12.78 -2.29 -1.82
C ALA A 20 12.71 -1.29 -2.98
N LEU A 21 11.74 -0.38 -2.94
CA LEU A 21 11.64 0.73 -3.88
C LEU A 21 12.76 1.75 -3.61
N GLY A 22 12.98 2.08 -2.35
CA GLY A 22 13.82 3.21 -1.96
C GLY A 22 13.06 4.54 -2.04
N GLU A 23 13.52 5.54 -1.29
CA GLU A 23 12.90 6.87 -1.19
C GLU A 23 12.57 7.50 -2.56
N PHE A 24 13.50 7.39 -3.52
CA PHE A 24 13.36 7.99 -4.84
C PHE A 24 12.22 7.37 -5.67
N ASP A 25 12.12 6.04 -5.70
CA ASP A 25 11.08 5.35 -6.46
C ASP A 25 9.74 5.39 -5.74
N LEU A 26 9.74 5.40 -4.40
CA LEU A 26 8.54 5.66 -3.60
C LEU A 26 7.97 7.05 -3.92
N LYS A 27 8.82 8.07 -4.01
CA LYS A 27 8.41 9.42 -4.42
C LYS A 27 7.85 9.44 -5.85
N HIS A 28 8.49 8.77 -6.81
CA HIS A 28 7.97 8.70 -8.18
C HIS A 28 6.62 7.96 -8.26
N MET A 29 6.45 6.90 -7.46
CA MET A 29 5.16 6.22 -7.33
C MET A 29 4.10 7.20 -6.83
N LEU A 30 4.40 8.03 -5.82
CA LEU A 30 3.47 9.05 -5.32
C LEU A 30 3.15 10.10 -6.40
N GLU A 31 4.16 10.66 -7.06
CA GLU A 31 3.98 11.67 -8.12
C GLU A 31 3.17 11.16 -9.32
N ALA A 32 3.09 9.84 -9.53
CA ALA A 32 2.24 9.24 -10.55
C ALA A 32 0.73 9.25 -10.18
N PHE A 33 0.41 9.37 -8.88
CA PHE A 33 -0.96 9.37 -8.36
C PHE A 33 -1.37 10.68 -7.68
N ILE A 34 -0.40 11.54 -7.36
CA ILE A 34 -0.55 12.79 -6.61
C ILE A 34 0.06 13.88 -7.47
N GLU A 35 -0.67 14.99 -7.71
CA GLU A 35 -0.06 16.14 -8.38
C GLU A 35 1.19 16.56 -7.59
N PRO A 36 2.38 16.66 -8.25
CA PRO A 36 3.60 16.99 -7.55
C PRO A 36 3.45 18.29 -6.77
N SER A 37 3.53 18.20 -5.45
CA SER A 37 3.39 19.34 -4.55
C SER A 37 4.52 19.35 -3.52
N GLU A 38 4.74 20.50 -2.91
CA GLU A 38 5.68 20.63 -1.78
C GLU A 38 5.30 19.65 -0.66
N ALA A 39 3.99 19.45 -0.45
CA ALA A 39 3.46 18.46 0.49
C ALA A 39 3.90 17.02 0.15
N THR A 40 3.98 16.62 -1.12
CA THR A 40 4.49 15.28 -1.51
C THR A 40 5.98 15.10 -1.21
N THR A 41 6.76 16.18 -1.32
CA THR A 41 8.20 16.14 -1.01
C THR A 41 8.45 16.09 0.50
N GLU A 42 7.63 16.80 1.28
CA GLU A 42 7.65 16.72 2.75
C GLU A 42 7.13 15.37 3.25
N ALA A 43 6.09 14.80 2.62
CA ALA A 43 5.50 13.51 2.98
C ALA A 43 6.45 12.30 2.86
N THR A 44 7.55 12.45 2.10
CA THR A 44 8.58 11.41 1.97
C THR A 44 9.78 11.67 2.86
N ALA A 45 9.84 12.82 3.54
CA ALA A 45 10.84 13.06 4.56
C ALA A 45 10.60 12.11 5.74
N GLY A 46 11.67 11.59 6.33
CA GLY A 46 11.56 10.60 7.39
C GLY A 46 11.22 9.19 6.91
N TRP A 47 11.39 8.88 5.62
CA TRP A 47 11.29 7.50 5.15
C TRP A 47 12.43 6.63 5.72
N GLY A 48 12.07 5.59 6.47
CA GLY A 48 13.01 4.68 7.15
C GLY A 48 13.28 3.38 6.40
N GLY A 49 12.54 3.08 5.34
CA GLY A 49 12.68 1.85 4.56
C GLY A 49 11.36 1.39 3.93
N ASP A 50 11.44 0.50 2.95
CA ASP A 50 10.27 -0.20 2.43
C ASP A 50 10.62 -1.63 2.00
N SER A 51 9.56 -2.42 1.86
CA SER A 51 9.59 -3.68 1.15
C SER A 51 8.35 -3.78 0.28
N PHE A 52 8.54 -4.26 -0.96
CA PHE A 52 7.44 -4.50 -1.88
C PHE A 52 7.48 -5.92 -2.44
N ALA A 53 6.30 -6.40 -2.85
CA ALA A 53 6.14 -7.63 -3.60
C ALA A 53 5.04 -7.49 -4.64
N TYR A 54 5.25 -8.09 -5.80
CA TYR A 54 4.30 -8.16 -6.89
C TYR A 54 4.05 -9.62 -7.28
N LEU A 55 2.78 -10.04 -7.18
CA LEU A 55 2.34 -11.39 -7.49
C LEU A 55 1.32 -11.39 -8.62
N ARG A 56 1.27 -12.51 -9.34
CA ARG A 56 0.20 -12.82 -10.29
C ARG A 56 -0.25 -14.26 -10.15
N ASP A 57 -1.53 -14.49 -10.42
CA ASP A 57 -2.07 -15.84 -10.56
C ASP A 57 -2.24 -16.25 -12.04
N ASP A 58 -2.67 -17.49 -12.27
CA ASP A 58 -2.89 -18.03 -13.62
C ASP A 58 -4.12 -17.43 -14.33
N ASN A 59 -5.04 -16.80 -13.58
CA ASN A 59 -6.21 -16.10 -14.15
C ASN A 59 -5.85 -14.68 -14.62
N GLY A 60 -4.67 -14.19 -14.27
CA GLY A 60 -4.17 -12.86 -14.60
C GLY A 60 -4.47 -11.82 -13.53
N ASP A 61 -4.98 -12.23 -12.37
CA ASP A 61 -5.14 -11.39 -11.20
C ASP A 61 -3.77 -11.00 -10.65
N LYS A 62 -3.75 -9.86 -9.95
CA LYS A 62 -2.51 -9.19 -9.55
C LYS A 62 -2.59 -8.77 -8.09
N VAL A 63 -1.49 -8.89 -7.37
CA VAL A 63 -1.34 -8.29 -6.05
C VAL A 63 -0.06 -7.48 -6.04
N LEU A 64 -0.15 -6.22 -5.63
CA LEU A 64 1.01 -5.39 -5.27
C LEU A 64 0.90 -5.08 -3.78
N VAL A 65 1.97 -5.33 -3.04
CA VAL A 65 2.10 -4.99 -1.63
C VAL A 65 3.27 -4.06 -1.49
N VAL A 66 3.09 -2.94 -0.78
CA VAL A 66 4.16 -2.03 -0.37
C VAL A 66 4.00 -1.78 1.13
N HIS A 67 5.00 -2.20 1.90
CA HIS A 67 5.10 -1.95 3.34
C HIS A 67 6.25 -0.97 3.56
N SER A 68 5.94 0.25 4.03
CA SER A 68 6.93 1.26 4.38
C SER A 68 7.00 1.49 5.88
N VAL A 69 8.20 1.82 6.36
CA VAL A 69 8.50 2.18 7.74
C VAL A 69 9.05 3.60 7.76
N TRP A 70 8.69 4.37 8.78
CA TRP A 70 9.01 5.78 8.89
C TRP A 70 9.82 6.06 10.16
N ASP A 71 10.57 7.16 10.17
CA ASP A 71 11.41 7.59 11.29
C ASP A 71 10.57 7.93 12.53
N SER A 72 9.29 8.28 12.35
CA SER A 72 8.33 8.49 13.42
C SER A 72 6.89 8.17 13.01
N VAL A 73 6.03 7.98 14.02
CA VAL A 73 4.57 7.86 13.87
C VAL A 73 3.97 9.11 13.18
N ILE A 74 4.60 10.29 13.35
CA ILE A 74 4.12 11.53 12.73
C ILE A 74 4.38 11.48 11.22
N ASP A 75 5.60 11.09 10.82
CA ASP A 75 5.97 10.99 9.39
C ASP A 75 5.10 9.94 8.67
N ALA A 76 4.84 8.79 9.32
CA ALA A 76 3.92 7.77 8.80
C ALA A 76 2.49 8.32 8.60
N GLN A 77 1.98 9.09 9.58
CA GLN A 77 0.65 9.67 9.53
C GLN A 77 0.53 10.71 8.41
N GLU A 78 1.55 11.57 8.23
CA GLU A 78 1.61 12.54 7.15
C GLU A 78 1.55 11.86 5.78
N PHE A 79 2.33 10.79 5.58
CA PHE A 79 2.26 10.00 4.36
C PHE A 79 0.88 9.35 4.14
N PHE A 80 0.32 8.72 5.17
CA PHE A 80 -1.00 8.08 5.09
C PHE A 80 -2.10 9.06 4.68
N ASP A 81 -2.13 10.24 5.31
CA ASP A 81 -3.14 11.26 5.04
C ASP A 81 -2.98 11.84 3.63
N ILE A 82 -1.74 12.14 3.22
CA ILE A 82 -1.46 12.66 1.87
C ILE A 82 -1.83 11.64 0.79
N TYR A 83 -1.50 10.36 0.97
CA TYR A 83 -1.91 9.34 0.02
C TYR A 83 -3.44 9.24 -0.08
N ALA A 84 -4.10 9.26 1.08
CA ALA A 84 -5.54 9.07 1.16
C ALA A 84 -6.34 10.23 0.56
N ASP A 85 -5.94 11.47 0.86
CA ASP A 85 -6.64 12.68 0.40
C ASP A 85 -6.56 12.80 -1.13
N ASN A 86 -5.46 12.35 -1.73
CA ASN A 86 -5.29 12.32 -3.19
C ASN A 86 -6.01 11.17 -3.90
N ARG A 87 -6.72 10.29 -3.17
CA ARG A 87 -7.53 9.20 -3.74
C ARG A 87 -9.05 9.44 -3.60
N ALA A 88 -9.47 10.55 -3.01
CA ALA A 88 -10.86 10.81 -2.63
C ALA A 88 -11.82 11.09 -3.80
N ASP A 89 -11.33 11.52 -4.97
CA ASP A 89 -12.18 12.24 -5.93
C ASP A 89 -13.01 11.39 -6.91
N ASP A 90 -12.77 10.07 -7.11
CA ASP A 90 -13.49 9.30 -8.16
C ASP A 90 -13.77 7.81 -7.87
N THR A 91 -13.72 7.36 -6.61
CA THR A 91 -13.85 5.93 -6.27
C THR A 91 -14.72 5.65 -5.04
N TRP A 92 -15.38 4.48 -5.02
CA TRP A 92 -16.16 4.06 -3.84
C TRP A 92 -15.21 3.69 -2.70
N LEU A 93 -15.39 4.35 -1.55
CA LEU A 93 -14.65 4.08 -0.33
C LEU A 93 -15.14 2.79 0.32
N TRP A 94 -14.24 1.82 0.49
CA TRP A 94 -14.48 0.66 1.33
C TRP A 94 -13.80 0.91 2.69
N ALA A 95 -14.57 0.71 3.77
CA ALA A 95 -14.25 1.03 5.17
C ALA A 95 -14.23 2.53 5.55
N VAL A 96 -15.37 3.01 6.06
CA VAL A 96 -15.40 4.07 7.08
C VAL A 96 -15.38 3.37 8.44
N ASP A 97 -14.19 2.94 8.84
CA ASP A 97 -13.87 2.56 10.22
C ASP A 97 -12.35 2.79 10.40
N GLY A 98 -11.81 4.00 10.59
CA GLY A 98 -12.37 5.31 10.90
C GLY A 98 -11.26 6.38 11.11
N LEU A 99 -9.99 5.97 11.24
CA LEU A 99 -8.82 6.85 11.27
C LEU A 99 -7.58 6.24 10.59
N TYR A 100 -7.41 4.92 10.67
CA TYR A 100 -6.14 4.24 10.35
C TYR A 100 -6.18 3.29 9.15
N LYS A 101 -7.37 3.04 8.57
CA LYS A 101 -7.55 2.15 7.42
C LYS A 101 -8.51 2.78 6.42
N LYS A 102 -8.14 2.75 5.15
CA LYS A 102 -8.90 3.31 4.03
C LYS A 102 -8.82 2.38 2.83
N GLY A 103 -9.79 2.53 1.93
CA GLY A 103 -9.91 1.64 0.81
C GLY A 103 -10.67 2.25 -0.34
N TRP A 104 -10.25 1.97 -1.58
CA TRP A 104 -10.88 2.48 -2.80
C TRP A 104 -11.06 1.36 -3.82
N ARG A 105 -12.10 1.41 -4.65
CA ARG A 105 -12.27 0.51 -5.80
C ARG A 105 -12.09 1.27 -7.12
N ALA A 106 -11.21 0.76 -7.97
CA ALA A 106 -10.93 1.27 -9.32
C ALA A 106 -11.02 0.13 -10.34
N GLY A 107 -12.14 0.07 -11.08
CA GLY A 107 -12.46 -1.06 -11.96
C GLY A 107 -12.60 -2.36 -11.16
N ASP A 108 -11.87 -3.40 -11.59
CA ASP A 108 -11.88 -4.73 -10.97
C ASP A 108 -10.87 -4.88 -9.82
N MET A 109 -10.11 -3.83 -9.52
CA MET A 109 -9.12 -3.83 -8.45
C MET A 109 -9.58 -2.95 -7.29
N ILE A 110 -9.06 -3.26 -6.10
CA ILE A 110 -9.11 -2.38 -4.94
C ILE A 110 -7.72 -1.88 -4.59
N THR A 111 -7.67 -0.70 -3.97
CA THR A 111 -6.54 -0.23 -3.19
C THR A 111 -6.94 -0.27 -1.72
N TYR A 112 -6.05 -0.80 -0.89
CA TYR A 112 -6.08 -0.89 0.56
C TYR A 112 -4.96 0.00 1.09
N LEU A 113 -5.24 0.81 2.10
CA LEU A 113 -4.24 1.57 2.83
C LEU A 113 -4.47 1.44 4.32
N GLU A 114 -3.44 1.12 5.09
CA GLU A 114 -3.48 1.07 6.54
C GLU A 114 -2.22 1.66 7.15
N ILE A 115 -2.36 2.27 8.32
CA ILE A 115 -1.28 2.74 9.15
C ILE A 115 -1.34 2.06 10.53
N SER A 116 -0.19 1.65 11.04
CA SER A 116 -0.04 1.12 12.40
C SER A 116 1.28 1.59 12.98
N GLY A 117 1.25 2.52 13.94
CA GLY A 117 2.48 3.10 14.48
C GLY A 117 3.26 3.88 13.41
N ASP A 118 4.50 3.48 13.18
CA ASP A 118 5.42 4.01 12.16
C ASP A 118 5.41 3.17 10.87
N ASP A 119 4.48 2.22 10.73
CA ASP A 119 4.30 1.41 9.52
C ASP A 119 3.11 1.91 8.68
N VAL A 120 3.29 1.95 7.36
CA VAL A 120 2.19 2.13 6.39
C VAL A 120 2.17 0.97 5.39
N LEU A 121 0.99 0.41 5.17
CA LEU A 121 0.74 -0.69 4.25
C LEU A 121 -0.20 -0.26 3.13
N LEU A 122 0.29 -0.37 1.89
CA LEU A 122 -0.47 -0.19 0.67
C LEU A 122 -0.61 -1.53 -0.05
N ILE A 123 -1.84 -1.95 -0.34
CA ILE A 123 -2.11 -3.17 -1.13
C ILE A 123 -3.02 -2.83 -2.31
N VAL A 124 -2.64 -3.27 -3.52
CA VAL A 124 -3.53 -3.32 -4.67
C VAL A 124 -3.86 -4.78 -4.95
N ALA A 125 -5.14 -5.14 -4.93
CA ALA A 125 -5.62 -6.53 -4.96
C ALA A 125 -6.94 -6.66 -5.74
N PRO A 126 -7.33 -7.87 -6.20
CA PRO A 126 -8.61 -8.07 -6.90
C PRO A 126 -9.83 -7.82 -6.01
N ASP A 127 -9.72 -8.13 -4.71
CA ASP A 127 -10.80 -7.91 -3.75
C ASP A 127 -10.29 -7.70 -2.32
N ALA A 128 -11.21 -7.32 -1.43
CA ALA A 128 -10.94 -7.04 -0.03
C ALA A 128 -10.49 -8.29 0.75
N SER A 129 -10.95 -9.48 0.37
CA SER A 129 -10.56 -10.72 1.06
C SER A 129 -9.07 -11.01 0.88
N VAL A 130 -8.54 -10.80 -0.33
CA VAL A 130 -7.10 -10.94 -0.60
C VAL A 130 -6.32 -9.87 0.16
N ALA A 131 -6.78 -8.62 0.12
CA ALA A 131 -6.09 -7.53 0.81
C ALA A 131 -6.08 -7.70 2.34
N ASP A 132 -7.21 -8.05 2.95
CA ASP A 132 -7.32 -8.29 4.40
C ASP A 132 -6.42 -9.48 4.82
N THR A 133 -6.38 -10.56 4.04
CA THR A 133 -5.49 -11.71 4.32
C THR A 133 -4.01 -11.30 4.35
N VAL A 134 -3.59 -10.45 3.41
CA VAL A 134 -2.22 -9.94 3.33
C VAL A 134 -1.95 -8.95 4.47
N ALA A 135 -2.91 -8.07 4.77
CA ALA A 135 -2.79 -7.07 5.83
C ALA A 135 -2.63 -7.72 7.21
N ASP A 136 -3.50 -8.68 7.56
CA ASP A 136 -3.45 -9.41 8.83
C ASP A 136 -2.13 -10.16 9.06
N ALA A 137 -1.40 -10.48 7.98
CA ALA A 137 -0.10 -11.14 8.05
C ALA A 137 1.09 -10.16 8.21
N ILE A 138 0.89 -8.88 7.90
CA ILE A 138 1.94 -7.83 7.92
C ILE A 138 1.75 -6.89 9.12
N LEU A 139 0.53 -6.44 9.37
CA LEU A 139 0.13 -5.55 10.46
C LEU A 139 -0.86 -6.30 11.38
N PRO A 140 -0.38 -7.07 12.37
CA PRO A 140 -1.23 -7.87 13.26
C PRO A 140 -1.92 -7.06 14.38
#